data_AF-A0A7S4FM52-F1
#
_entry.id   AF-A0A7S4FM52-F1
#
_cell.length_a   1.000
_cell.length_b   1.000
_cell.length_c   1.000
_cell.angle_alpha   90.00
_cell.angle_beta   90.00
_cell.angle_gamma   90.00
#
_symmetry.space_group_name_H-M   'P 1'
#
loop_
_entity.id
_entity.type
_entity.pdbx_description
1 polymer ?
#
loop_
_entity_poly.entity_id
_entity_poly.type
_entity_poly.pdbx_seq_one_letter_code
_entity_poly.pdbx_strand_id
1 'polypeptide(L)'
;FVLIKLVTPSLLLQHKGFDLIDFTVVPEVKVRRLDTYEAFTQMVQGLVDIPPRDQQFWKFEGRLNGSSRPSFAVRAPTTERATVEKVFFLQPKVVETLQIFVHRSLPGSERMMQPRRQMSVVSSSMDGDMASVLLFFKVYHPATTQLNIIGLQIVSVETAISDLNAFVISLVPELGADTTFDVYEEVCHSMLTELNSSLTVSDADLGDGDVLVFQAKRRGPQNATRTRTRNGFGAINDFDLQPPCPTATSYSHFMVLKQTVKFCHLAQTSKIV
;
A
#
# COMPACT_ATOMS: atom_id res chain seq x y z
N PHE A 1 13.64 -11.54 24.73
CA PHE A 1 13.19 -11.85 23.36
C PHE A 1 12.24 -10.75 22.90
N VAL A 2 11.99 -10.64 21.60
CA VAL A 2 10.96 -9.80 21.00
C VAL A 2 10.27 -10.60 19.90
N LEU A 3 8.97 -10.38 19.71
CA LEU A 3 8.23 -10.95 18.59
C LEU A 3 8.34 -10.00 17.40
N ILE A 4 8.58 -10.54 16.22
CA ILE A 4 8.69 -9.75 14.98
C ILE A 4 7.66 -10.28 13.98
N LYS A 5 6.81 -9.37 13.50
CA LYS A 5 5.94 -9.60 12.32
C LYS A 5 6.68 -9.08 11.10
N LEU A 6 7.15 -10.02 10.27
CA LEU A 6 7.91 -9.71 9.07
C LEU A 6 6.96 -9.65 7.87
N VAL A 7 6.77 -8.45 7.33
CA VAL A 7 5.94 -8.18 6.15
C VAL A 7 6.83 -8.17 4.92
N THR A 8 6.43 -8.91 3.88
CA THR A 8 7.12 -9.01 2.60
C THR A 8 6.26 -8.42 1.48
N PRO A 9 6.84 -8.06 0.31
CA PRO A 9 6.06 -7.63 -0.84
C PRO A 9 4.99 -8.66 -1.25
N SER A 10 5.31 -9.95 -1.15
CA SER A 10 4.35 -11.02 -1.47
C SER A 10 3.12 -11.02 -0.56
N LEU A 11 3.28 -10.74 0.75
CA LEU A 11 2.16 -10.58 1.66
C LEU A 11 1.32 -9.34 1.33
N LEU A 12 1.96 -8.23 0.96
CA LEU A 12 1.26 -7.01 0.53
C LEU A 12 0.42 -7.24 -0.72
N LEU A 13 0.94 -7.93 -1.74
CA LEU A 13 0.22 -8.21 -2.99
C LEU A 13 -1.04 -9.07 -2.80
N GLN A 14 -1.07 -9.89 -1.75
CA GLN A 14 -2.24 -10.70 -1.38
C GLN A 14 -3.32 -9.88 -0.68
N HIS A 15 -2.95 -8.76 -0.05
CA HIS A 15 -3.87 -7.91 0.69
C HIS A 15 -4.87 -7.21 -0.26
N LYS A 16 -6.10 -7.08 0.23
CA LYS A 16 -7.23 -6.49 -0.50
C LYS A 16 -7.90 -5.43 0.38
N GLY A 17 -8.22 -4.30 -0.23
CA GLY A 17 -8.90 -3.20 0.47
C GLY A 17 -7.93 -2.15 1.00
N PHE A 18 -8.28 -1.56 2.14
CA PHE A 18 -7.55 -0.45 2.74
C PHE A 18 -6.35 -0.91 3.59
N ASP A 19 -5.42 0.01 3.81
CA ASP A 19 -4.10 -0.17 4.40
C ASP A 19 -3.24 -1.20 3.65
N LEU A 20 -2.02 -1.41 4.13
CA LEU A 20 -1.05 -2.28 3.45
C LEU A 20 -1.25 -3.76 3.78
N ILE A 21 -1.65 -4.07 5.01
CA ILE A 21 -1.81 -5.45 5.46
C ILE A 21 -2.67 -5.52 6.73
N ASP A 22 -3.37 -6.64 6.91
CA ASP A 22 -3.91 -7.03 8.21
C ASP A 22 -2.84 -7.75 9.03
N PHE A 23 -2.38 -7.14 10.13
CA PHE A 23 -1.36 -7.74 10.98
C PHE A 23 -1.82 -9.01 11.72
N THR A 24 -3.13 -9.33 11.75
CA THR A 24 -3.61 -10.58 12.36
C THR A 24 -3.22 -11.82 11.55
N VAL A 25 -2.97 -11.66 10.24
CA VAL A 25 -2.56 -12.76 9.35
C VAL A 25 -1.05 -12.88 9.18
N VAL A 26 -0.26 -11.94 9.72
CA VAL A 26 1.20 -11.94 9.59
C VAL A 26 1.81 -12.83 10.68
N PRO A 27 2.58 -13.88 10.30
CA PRO A 27 3.26 -14.74 11.25
C PRO A 27 4.25 -13.99 12.14
N GLU A 28 4.40 -14.47 13.37
CA GLU A 28 5.33 -13.91 14.36
C GLU A 28 6.57 -14.79 14.48
N VAL A 29 7.74 -14.16 14.51
CA VAL A 29 9.03 -14.82 14.73
C VAL A 29 9.66 -14.30 16.01
N LYS A 30 10.12 -15.21 16.85
CA LYS A 30 10.73 -14.87 18.14
C LYS A 30 12.24 -14.67 17.98
N VAL A 31 12.72 -13.47 18.29
CA VAL A 31 14.14 -13.07 18.13
C VAL A 31 14.74 -12.66 19.48
N ARG A 32 16.01 -12.97 19.75
CA ARG A 32 16.67 -12.45 20.96
C ARG A 32 17.07 -11.01 20.69
N ARG A 33 16.73 -10.12 21.63
CA ARG A 33 17.08 -8.70 21.54
C ARG A 33 18.59 -8.45 21.44
N LEU A 34 19.37 -9.35 22.04
CA LEU A 34 20.83 -9.31 22.07
C LEU A 34 21.50 -10.05 20.89
N ASP A 35 20.73 -10.66 19.99
CA ASP A 35 21.32 -11.20 18.76
C ASP A 35 21.92 -10.05 17.94
N THR A 36 23.00 -10.35 17.22
CA THR A 36 23.63 -9.37 16.33
C THR A 36 22.73 -9.08 15.14
N TYR A 37 22.88 -7.89 14.56
CA TYR A 37 22.17 -7.53 13.33
C TYR A 37 22.49 -8.52 12.19
N GLU A 38 23.74 -8.98 12.10
CA GLU A 38 24.16 -10.00 11.13
C GLU A 38 23.42 -11.33 11.32
N ALA A 39 23.35 -11.84 12.55
CA ALA A 39 22.60 -13.08 12.83
C ALA A 39 21.11 -12.91 12.50
N PHE A 40 20.56 -11.72 12.76
CA PHE A 40 19.18 -11.39 12.39
C PHE A 40 18.96 -11.39 10.88
N THR A 41 19.82 -10.75 10.08
CA THR A 41 19.65 -10.72 8.61
C THR A 41 19.86 -12.07 7.95
N GLN A 42 20.75 -12.90 8.50
CA GLN A 42 20.90 -14.32 8.09
C GLN A 42 19.64 -15.13 8.41
N MET A 43 19.05 -14.94 9.59
CA MET A 43 17.77 -15.58 9.95
C MET A 43 16.66 -15.11 9.01
N VAL A 44 16.58 -13.81 8.72
CA VAL A 44 15.61 -13.25 7.76
C VAL A 44 15.81 -13.86 6.37
N GLN A 45 17.03 -14.06 5.90
CA GLN A 45 17.30 -14.72 4.61
C GLN A 45 16.69 -16.13 4.56
N GLY A 46 16.67 -16.86 5.69
CA GLY A 46 16.01 -18.17 5.77
C GLY A 46 14.48 -18.10 5.67
N LEU A 47 13.88 -16.94 5.95
CA LEU A 47 12.44 -16.71 5.90
C LEU A 47 11.98 -16.05 4.60
N VAL A 48 12.82 -15.18 4.06
CA VAL A 48 12.57 -14.40 2.83
C VAL A 48 13.78 -14.59 1.95
N ASP A 49 13.58 -15.02 0.71
CA ASP A 49 14.66 -15.32 -0.24
C ASP A 49 15.36 -14.03 -0.76
N ILE A 50 15.95 -13.27 0.16
CA ILE A 50 16.63 -12.00 -0.04
C ILE A 50 17.97 -12.09 0.70
N PRO A 51 19.11 -12.03 0.00
CA PRO A 51 20.43 -12.04 0.64
C PRO A 51 20.58 -10.89 1.65
N PRO A 52 21.31 -11.08 2.77
CA PRO A 52 21.49 -10.05 3.80
C PRO A 52 21.91 -8.68 3.29
N ARG A 53 22.82 -8.65 2.30
CA ARG A 53 23.30 -7.41 1.66
C ARG A 53 22.21 -6.66 0.87
N ASP A 54 21.17 -7.38 0.43
CA ASP A 54 20.10 -6.82 -0.40
C ASP A 54 18.83 -6.59 0.45
N GLN A 55 18.86 -6.84 1.77
CA GLN A 55 17.70 -6.63 2.65
C GLN A 55 17.62 -5.16 3.08
N GLN A 56 16.53 -4.48 2.70
CA GLN A 56 16.15 -3.18 3.25
C GLN A 56 14.97 -3.35 4.19
N PHE A 57 15.14 -2.92 5.43
CA PHE A 57 14.09 -2.98 6.45
C PHE A 57 13.46 -1.61 6.67
N TRP A 58 12.18 -1.62 6.98
CA TRP A 58 11.39 -0.46 7.35
C TRP A 58 10.53 -0.79 8.55
N LYS A 59 10.50 0.10 9.53
CA LYS A 59 9.63 -0.05 10.69
C LYS A 59 8.22 0.47 10.35
N PHE A 60 7.21 -0.34 10.67
CA PHE A 60 5.83 0.14 10.65
C PHE A 60 5.54 1.01 11.88
N GLU A 61 4.83 2.10 11.66
CA GLU A 61 4.32 2.95 12.73
C GLU A 61 2.85 3.29 12.53
N GLY A 62 2.11 3.28 13.63
CA GLY A 62 0.75 3.78 13.68
C GLY A 62 0.74 5.30 13.58
N ARG A 63 -0.06 5.83 12.66
CA ARG A 63 -0.30 7.27 12.48
C ARG A 63 -1.53 7.71 13.28
N LEU A 64 -1.67 9.02 13.50
CA LEU A 64 -2.80 9.60 14.26
C LEU A 64 -4.16 9.31 13.63
N ASN A 65 -4.20 9.04 12.32
CA ASN A 65 -5.41 8.72 11.57
C ASN A 65 -5.79 7.23 11.61
N GLY A 66 -5.11 6.42 12.42
CA GLY A 66 -5.38 4.99 12.59
C GLY A 66 -4.75 4.07 11.56
N SER A 67 -4.12 4.60 10.49
CA SER A 67 -3.34 3.79 9.56
C SER A 67 -2.01 3.34 10.18
N SER A 68 -1.46 2.22 9.70
CA SER A 68 -0.10 1.77 10.04
C SER A 68 0.73 1.61 8.79
N ARG A 69 1.82 2.36 8.67
CA ARG A 69 2.64 2.46 7.44
C ARG A 69 4.14 2.34 7.73
N PRO A 70 4.95 1.84 6.78
CA PRO A 70 6.40 1.91 6.87
C PRO A 70 6.83 3.38 6.90
N SER A 71 7.47 3.83 7.98
CA SER A 71 7.83 5.25 8.15
C SER A 71 9.34 5.48 8.13
N PHE A 72 10.12 4.56 8.70
CA PHE A 72 11.56 4.73 8.85
C PHE A 72 12.32 3.55 8.27
N ALA A 73 13.13 3.84 7.25
CA ALA A 73 14.15 2.92 6.76
C ALA A 73 15.17 2.66 7.88
N VAL A 74 15.36 1.39 8.22
CA VAL A 74 16.35 0.97 9.21
C VAL A 74 17.70 0.97 8.50
N ARG A 75 18.62 1.76 9.06
CA ARG A 75 20.00 1.82 8.55
C ARG A 75 20.77 0.61 9.03
N ALA A 76 21.47 -0.03 8.11
CA ALA A 76 22.46 -1.03 8.48
C ALA A 76 23.47 -0.40 9.45
N PRO A 77 23.78 -1.05 10.58
CA PRO A 77 24.73 -0.53 11.53
C PRO A 77 26.13 -0.50 10.93
N THR A 78 26.92 0.51 11.26
CA THR A 78 28.33 0.61 10.84
C THR A 78 29.23 -0.44 11.51
N THR A 79 28.72 -1.12 12.54
CA THR A 79 29.45 -2.15 13.28
C THR A 79 28.63 -3.44 13.32
N GLU A 80 29.24 -4.54 12.93
CA GLU A 80 28.61 -5.88 12.87
C GLU A 80 28.13 -6.39 14.24
N ARG A 81 28.63 -5.78 15.33
CA ARG A 81 28.27 -6.10 16.72
C ARG A 81 27.01 -5.39 17.22
N ALA A 82 26.39 -4.52 16.43
CA ALA A 82 25.15 -3.89 16.84
C ALA A 82 24.06 -4.96 17.05
N THR A 83 23.38 -4.90 18.19
CA THR A 83 22.31 -5.83 18.50
C THR A 83 21.00 -5.43 17.82
N VAL A 84 20.09 -6.39 17.64
CA VAL A 84 18.71 -6.13 17.17
C VAL A 84 18.06 -5.03 18.00
N GLU A 85 18.26 -5.03 19.32
CA GLU A 85 17.74 -3.99 20.21
C GLU A 85 18.27 -2.60 19.84
N LYS A 86 19.58 -2.46 19.62
CA LYS A 86 20.19 -1.17 19.28
C LYS A 86 19.75 -0.65 17.91
N VAL A 87 19.51 -1.54 16.95
CA VAL A 87 19.16 -1.17 15.58
C VAL A 87 17.69 -0.80 15.44
N PHE A 88 16.77 -1.56 16.05
CA PHE A 88 15.32 -1.40 15.83
C PHE A 88 14.60 -0.61 16.94
N PHE A 89 15.25 -0.40 18.09
CA PHE A 89 14.63 0.22 19.26
C PHE A 89 15.38 1.50 19.64
N LEU A 90 14.99 2.62 19.03
CA LEU A 90 15.54 3.95 19.34
C LEU A 90 15.13 4.47 20.73
N GLN A 91 14.08 3.89 21.33
CA GLN A 91 13.60 4.24 22.66
C GLN A 91 13.39 2.99 23.51
N PRO A 92 13.62 3.04 24.83
CA PRO A 92 13.49 1.90 25.74
C PRO A 92 12.03 1.48 26.03
N LYS A 93 11.07 1.89 25.20
CA LYS A 93 9.69 1.41 25.34
C LYS A 93 9.67 -0.10 25.17
N VAL A 94 9.02 -0.77 26.12
CA VAL A 94 8.79 -2.22 26.04
C VAL A 94 7.80 -2.46 24.92
N VAL A 95 8.32 -2.69 23.72
CA VAL A 95 7.54 -3.19 22.58
C VAL A 95 7.63 -4.70 22.60
N GLU A 96 6.49 -5.36 22.77
CA GLU A 96 6.39 -6.83 22.79
C GLU A 96 6.47 -7.42 21.38
N THR A 97 5.81 -6.76 20.43
CA THR A 97 5.77 -7.15 19.01
C THR A 97 6.18 -5.98 18.11
N LEU A 98 7.22 -6.20 17.31
CA LEU A 98 7.73 -5.25 16.33
C LEU A 98 7.23 -5.62 14.93
N GLN A 99 6.69 -4.64 14.20
CA GLN A 99 6.23 -4.82 12.83
C GLN A 99 7.27 -4.24 11.88
N ILE A 100 7.80 -5.08 10.98
CA ILE A 100 8.88 -4.72 10.07
C ILE A 100 8.47 -5.10 8.65
N PHE A 101 8.60 -4.16 7.72
CA PHE A 101 8.58 -4.45 6.30
C PHE A 101 10.01 -4.73 5.82
N VAL A 102 10.20 -5.80 5.05
CA VAL A 102 11.47 -6.11 4.39
C VAL A 102 11.24 -6.19 2.89
N HIS A 103 12.09 -5.52 2.12
CA HIS A 103 12.12 -5.67 0.66
C HIS A 103 13.55 -5.77 0.15
N ARG A 104 13.69 -6.22 -1.09
CA ARG A 104 14.99 -6.23 -1.77
C ARG A 104 15.37 -4.78 -2.13
N SER A 105 16.50 -4.31 -1.65
CA SER A 105 17.14 -3.07 -2.09
C SER A 105 17.67 -3.28 -3.52
N LEU A 106 17.51 -2.29 -4.39
CA LEU A 106 18.14 -2.34 -5.72
C LEU A 106 19.60 -1.89 -5.58
N PRO A 107 20.54 -2.45 -6.35
CA PRO A 107 21.91 -1.95 -6.38
C PRO A 107 21.90 -0.44 -6.71
N GLY A 108 22.47 0.40 -5.84
CA GLY A 108 22.45 1.86 -5.97
C GLY A 108 21.30 2.59 -5.26
N SER A 109 20.36 1.88 -4.61
CA SER A 109 19.36 2.49 -3.70
C SER A 109 19.86 2.68 -2.27
N GLU A 110 21.16 2.55 -2.02
CA GLU A 110 21.83 2.92 -0.74
C GLU A 110 21.80 4.43 -0.45
N ARG A 111 21.00 5.19 -1.21
CA ARG A 111 20.79 6.62 -0.99
C ARG A 111 20.23 6.81 0.40
N MET A 112 21.00 7.52 1.23
CA MET A 112 20.69 7.84 2.61
C MET A 112 19.29 8.46 2.71
N MET A 113 18.28 7.64 3.00
CA MET A 113 17.02 8.14 3.53
C MET A 113 17.34 8.79 4.87
N GLN A 114 17.34 10.13 4.86
CA GLN A 114 17.49 10.91 6.08
C GLN A 114 16.22 10.73 6.91
N PRO A 115 16.33 10.52 8.23
CA PRO A 115 15.14 10.56 9.07
C PRO A 115 14.61 11.99 9.01
N ARG A 116 13.55 12.22 8.23
CA ARG A 116 12.77 13.46 8.34
C ARG A 116 12.18 13.49 9.74
N ARG A 117 12.81 14.25 10.63
CA ARG A 117 12.10 14.77 11.81
C ARG A 117 10.88 15.50 11.27
N GLN A 118 9.71 15.19 11.83
CA GLN A 118 8.48 15.94 11.55
C GLN A 118 8.78 17.44 11.55
N MET A 119 8.29 18.10 10.51
CA MET A 119 8.35 19.54 10.22
C MET A 119 9.70 20.09 9.71
N SER A 120 9.80 20.30 8.40
CA SER A 120 9.90 21.64 7.80
C SER A 120 10.38 21.53 6.35
N VAL A 121 9.72 22.30 5.51
CA VAL A 121 10.13 22.83 4.20
C VAL A 121 11.65 23.01 4.09
N VAL A 122 12.19 22.51 2.98
CA VAL A 122 13.51 22.81 2.37
C VAL A 122 14.71 22.72 3.31
N SER A 123 15.42 21.60 3.24
CA SER A 123 16.85 21.59 3.47
C SER A 123 17.54 21.09 2.21
N SER A 124 17.97 22.05 1.39
CA SER A 124 19.04 21.89 0.43
C SER A 124 20.29 21.37 1.17
N SER A 125 20.50 20.06 1.17
CA SER A 125 21.81 19.51 1.48
C SER A 125 22.75 19.86 0.32
N MET A 126 23.92 20.38 0.65
CA MET A 126 24.99 20.76 -0.29
C MET A 126 25.72 19.55 -0.91
N ASP A 127 24.99 18.48 -1.19
CA ASP A 127 25.35 17.41 -2.11
C ASP A 127 24.07 17.11 -2.89
N GLY A 128 24.14 17.08 -4.22
CA GLY A 128 23.02 17.02 -5.16
C GLY A 128 22.16 15.75 -5.12
N ASP A 129 21.98 15.14 -3.95
CA ASP A 129 21.10 14.01 -3.71
C ASP A 129 19.65 14.50 -3.59
N MET A 130 18.90 14.32 -4.68
CA MET A 130 17.45 14.50 -4.69
C MET A 130 16.80 13.59 -3.63
N ALA A 131 16.01 14.18 -2.73
CA ALA A 131 15.27 13.43 -1.73
C ALA A 131 14.34 12.42 -2.41
N SER A 132 14.18 11.23 -1.82
CA SER A 132 13.32 10.17 -2.36
C SER A 132 12.44 9.58 -1.25
N VAL A 133 11.27 9.06 -1.63
CA VAL A 133 10.27 8.49 -0.72
C VAL A 133 9.81 7.11 -1.20
N LEU A 134 9.51 6.22 -0.26
CA LEU A 134 8.91 4.91 -0.54
C LEU A 134 7.39 5.04 -0.69
N LEU A 135 6.87 4.83 -1.90
CA LEU A 135 5.44 4.84 -2.21
C LEU A 135 4.92 3.44 -2.51
N PHE A 136 3.66 3.20 -2.16
CA PHE A 136 2.92 1.99 -2.47
C PHE A 136 1.81 2.28 -3.49
N PHE A 137 1.59 1.34 -4.40
CA PHE A 137 0.69 1.52 -5.53
C PHE A 137 -0.44 0.51 -5.45
N LYS A 138 -1.68 1.01 -5.51
CA LYS A 138 -2.89 0.22 -5.62
C LYS A 138 -3.63 0.52 -6.91
N VAL A 139 -4.32 -0.48 -7.44
CA VAL A 139 -5.30 -0.30 -8.51
C VAL A 139 -6.68 -0.64 -8.00
N TYR A 140 -7.63 0.24 -8.27
CA TYR A 140 -9.05 -0.01 -8.01
C TYR A 140 -9.70 -0.66 -9.23
N HIS A 141 -10.39 -1.79 -9.02
CA HIS A 141 -11.15 -2.49 -10.04
C HIS A 141 -12.66 -2.36 -9.76
N PRO A 142 -13.40 -1.51 -10.49
CA PRO A 142 -14.84 -1.34 -10.29
C PRO A 142 -15.62 -2.65 -10.43
N ALA A 143 -15.25 -3.50 -11.39
CA ALA A 143 -15.95 -4.75 -11.69
C ALA A 143 -15.96 -5.73 -10.50
N THR A 144 -14.86 -5.83 -9.76
CA THR A 144 -14.75 -6.71 -8.59
C THR A 144 -14.94 -5.96 -7.26
N THR A 145 -15.03 -4.62 -7.31
CA THR A 145 -15.12 -3.77 -6.11
C THR A 145 -13.94 -4.03 -5.15
N GLN A 146 -12.73 -4.08 -5.69
CA GLN A 146 -11.51 -4.39 -4.94
C GLN A 146 -10.41 -3.35 -5.16
N LEU A 147 -9.67 -3.06 -4.09
CA LEU A 147 -8.37 -2.37 -4.12
C LEU A 147 -7.26 -3.40 -4.00
N ASN A 148 -6.39 -3.44 -4.99
CA ASN A 148 -5.28 -4.39 -5.07
C ASN A 148 -3.95 -3.65 -4.98
N ILE A 149 -3.06 -4.05 -4.07
CA ILE A 149 -1.66 -3.61 -4.14
C ILE A 149 -1.03 -4.25 -5.37
N ILE A 150 -0.38 -3.44 -6.19
CA ILE A 150 0.30 -3.89 -7.42
C ILE A 150 1.82 -3.78 -7.30
N GLY A 151 2.32 -2.95 -6.38
CA GLY A 151 3.75 -2.78 -6.18
C GLY A 151 4.10 -1.63 -5.27
N LEU A 152 5.40 -1.34 -5.23
CA LEU A 152 6.02 -0.25 -4.48
C LEU A 152 7.19 0.29 -5.29
N GLN A 153 7.58 1.53 -5.03
CA GLN A 153 8.75 2.14 -5.64
C GLN A 153 9.34 3.22 -4.72
N ILE A 154 10.66 3.34 -4.72
CA ILE A 154 11.33 4.53 -4.18
C ILE A 154 11.39 5.57 -5.30
N VAL A 155 10.78 6.72 -5.08
CA VAL A 155 10.53 7.76 -6.09
C VAL A 155 11.17 9.07 -5.64
N SER A 156 11.75 9.84 -6.56
CA SER A 156 12.22 11.20 -6.28
C SER A 156 11.04 12.08 -5.87
N VAL A 157 11.24 12.96 -4.88
CA VAL A 157 10.19 13.90 -4.47
C VAL A 157 9.82 14.92 -5.57
N GLU A 158 10.67 15.06 -6.59
CA GLU A 158 10.44 15.93 -7.75
C GLU A 158 9.66 15.24 -8.89
N THR A 159 9.45 13.93 -8.81
CA THR A 159 8.69 13.20 -9.83
C THR A 159 7.26 13.69 -9.88
N ALA A 160 6.74 13.98 -11.07
CA ALA A 160 5.33 14.33 -11.26
C ALA A 160 4.46 13.08 -11.06
N ILE A 161 3.29 13.24 -10.44
CA ILE A 161 2.36 12.12 -10.22
C ILE A 161 1.96 11.46 -11.54
N SER A 162 1.81 12.25 -12.61
CA SER A 162 1.52 11.73 -13.96
C SER A 162 2.57 10.75 -14.49
N ASP A 163 3.84 10.91 -14.11
CA ASP A 163 4.94 10.07 -14.60
C ASP A 163 4.88 8.66 -14.00
N LEU A 164 4.20 8.50 -12.86
CA LEU A 164 3.99 7.22 -12.21
C LEU A 164 3.00 6.32 -12.97
N ASN A 165 2.21 6.88 -13.90
CA ASN A 165 1.29 6.10 -14.73
C ASN A 165 2.01 5.01 -15.53
N ALA A 166 3.19 5.31 -16.07
CA ALA A 166 3.98 4.34 -16.83
C ALA A 166 4.43 3.16 -15.97
N PHE A 167 4.79 3.42 -14.70
CA PHE A 167 5.13 2.38 -13.75
C PHE A 167 3.92 1.48 -13.45
N VAL A 168 2.75 2.07 -13.17
CA VAL A 168 1.51 1.32 -12.93
C VAL A 168 1.13 0.45 -14.12
N ILE A 169 1.21 0.98 -15.34
CA ILE A 169 0.93 0.21 -16.58
C ILE A 169 1.93 -0.94 -16.73
N SER A 170 3.21 -0.74 -16.40
CA SER A 170 4.21 -1.82 -16.49
C SER A 170 3.95 -2.97 -15.53
N LEU A 171 3.28 -2.70 -14.40
CA LEU A 171 2.90 -3.71 -13.40
C LEU A 171 1.55 -4.38 -13.72
N VAL A 172 0.68 -3.70 -14.48
CA VAL A 172 -0.67 -4.18 -14.82
C VAL A 172 -0.90 -4.03 -16.34
N PRO A 173 -0.27 -4.88 -17.16
CA PRO A 173 -0.27 -4.73 -18.62
C PRO A 173 -1.66 -4.78 -19.25
N GLU A 174 -2.62 -5.43 -18.60
CA GLU A 174 -4.02 -5.51 -19.06
C GLU A 174 -4.73 -4.15 -19.12
N LEU A 175 -4.19 -3.11 -18.47
CA LEU A 175 -4.73 -1.76 -18.56
C LEU A 175 -4.46 -1.12 -19.93
N GLY A 176 -3.44 -1.54 -20.66
CA GLY A 176 -3.04 -0.97 -21.95
C GLY A 176 -2.23 0.33 -21.83
N ALA A 177 -1.36 0.58 -22.81
CA ALA A 177 -0.34 1.63 -22.77
C ALA A 177 -0.89 3.07 -22.77
N ASP A 178 -2.07 3.29 -23.35
CA ASP A 178 -2.69 4.62 -23.46
C ASP A 178 -3.66 4.92 -22.31
N THR A 179 -3.66 4.10 -21.25
CA THR A 179 -4.59 4.29 -20.14
C THR A 179 -4.23 5.51 -19.32
N THR A 180 -5.24 6.33 -19.08
CA THR A 180 -5.15 7.48 -18.19
C THR A 180 -5.85 7.14 -16.88
N PHE A 181 -5.42 7.79 -15.80
CA PHE A 181 -5.88 7.47 -14.46
C PHE A 181 -6.53 8.67 -13.78
N ASP A 182 -7.53 8.38 -12.95
CA ASP A 182 -7.83 9.17 -11.76
C ASP A 182 -6.94 8.63 -10.63
N VAL A 183 -6.25 9.53 -9.92
CA VAL A 183 -5.28 9.17 -8.88
C VAL A 183 -5.76 9.71 -7.55
N TYR A 184 -5.69 8.88 -6.52
CA TYR A 184 -6.09 9.22 -5.16
C TYR A 184 -4.97 8.88 -4.19
N GLU A 185 -4.88 9.64 -3.11
CA GLU A 185 -4.13 9.25 -1.91
C GLU A 185 -5.05 8.44 -0.99
N GLU A 186 -4.58 7.29 -0.50
CA GLU A 186 -5.23 6.56 0.57
C GLU A 186 -4.71 7.00 1.94
N VAL A 187 -5.41 7.98 2.51
CA VAL A 187 -5.08 8.62 3.80
C VAL A 187 -5.25 7.65 4.97
N CYS A 188 -6.38 6.94 5.03
CA CYS A 188 -6.66 5.94 6.07
C CYS A 188 -7.71 4.92 5.60
N HIS A 189 -8.15 4.04 6.51
CA HIS A 189 -9.01 2.89 6.21
C HIS A 189 -10.40 3.19 5.60
N SER A 190 -10.73 4.46 5.41
CA SER A 190 -12.04 4.90 4.95
C SER A 190 -12.02 6.19 4.15
N MET A 191 -10.84 6.71 3.82
CA MET A 191 -10.67 8.02 3.19
C MET A 191 -9.71 7.93 2.00
N LEU A 192 -10.22 8.32 0.84
CA LEU A 192 -9.45 8.59 -0.36
C LEU A 192 -9.56 10.07 -0.72
N THR A 193 -8.43 10.73 -0.96
CA THR A 193 -8.37 12.12 -1.40
C THR A 193 -7.91 12.15 -2.85
N GLU A 194 -8.64 12.83 -3.73
CA GLU A 194 -8.22 12.98 -5.12
C GLU A 194 -6.94 13.82 -5.22
N LEU A 195 -5.99 13.35 -6.03
CA LEU A 195 -4.72 14.04 -6.25
C LEU A 195 -4.71 14.69 -7.63
N ASN A 196 -4.22 15.92 -7.69
CA ASN A 196 -3.93 16.56 -8.95
C ASN A 196 -2.67 15.94 -9.57
N SER A 197 -2.82 15.24 -10.70
CA SER A 197 -1.73 14.54 -11.38
C SER A 197 -0.62 15.46 -11.91
N SER A 198 -0.83 16.79 -11.98
CA SER A 198 0.19 17.75 -12.37
C SER A 198 1.15 18.13 -11.24
N LEU A 199 0.86 17.74 -9.99
CA LEU A 199 1.74 18.02 -8.85
C LEU A 199 2.92 17.05 -8.83
N THR A 200 4.02 17.50 -8.23
CA THR A 200 5.11 16.62 -7.84
C THR A 200 4.76 15.84 -6.58
N VAL A 201 5.50 14.76 -6.31
CA VAL A 201 5.39 13.99 -5.07
C VAL A 201 5.53 14.90 -3.84
N SER A 202 6.47 15.85 -3.86
CA SER A 202 6.65 16.81 -2.76
C SER A 202 5.49 17.80 -2.63
N ASP A 203 4.98 18.33 -3.75
CA ASP A 203 3.89 19.34 -3.73
C ASP A 203 2.55 18.73 -3.31
N ALA A 204 2.40 17.42 -3.44
CA ALA A 204 1.26 16.65 -2.95
C ALA A 204 1.41 16.19 -1.49
N ASP A 205 2.44 16.65 -0.77
CA ASP A 205 2.75 16.28 0.62
C ASP A 205 2.92 14.76 0.86
N LEU A 206 3.32 14.01 -0.18
CA LEU A 206 3.53 12.56 -0.08
C LEU A 206 4.87 12.23 0.60
N GLY A 207 4.83 11.24 1.48
CA GLY A 207 5.96 10.74 2.25
C GLY A 207 6.08 9.21 2.25
N ASP A 208 7.05 8.73 3.02
CA ASP A 208 7.30 7.29 3.16
C ASP A 208 6.07 6.55 3.69
N GLY A 209 5.70 5.47 2.99
CA GLY A 209 4.58 4.63 3.36
C GLY A 209 3.21 5.11 2.85
N ASP A 210 3.16 6.21 2.12
CA ASP A 210 1.92 6.66 1.49
C ASP A 210 1.51 5.74 0.35
N VAL A 211 0.19 5.69 0.11
CA VAL A 211 -0.42 4.77 -0.86
C VAL A 211 -1.15 5.59 -1.90
N LEU A 212 -0.77 5.40 -3.15
CA LEU A 212 -1.45 5.95 -4.31
C LEU A 212 -2.39 4.90 -4.90
N VAL A 213 -3.65 5.28 -5.07
CA VAL A 213 -4.70 4.46 -5.68
C VAL A 213 -4.98 4.98 -7.08
N PHE A 214 -4.80 4.10 -8.06
CA PHE A 214 -5.04 4.39 -9.47
C PHE A 214 -6.35 3.75 -9.91
N GLN A 215 -7.20 4.55 -10.54
CA GLN A 215 -8.40 4.07 -11.22
C GLN A 215 -8.30 4.43 -12.70
N ALA A 216 -8.35 3.41 -13.56
CA ALA A 216 -8.37 3.64 -15.00
C ALA A 216 -9.61 4.47 -15.39
N LYS A 217 -9.40 5.58 -16.10
CA LYS A 217 -10.48 6.40 -16.67
C LYS A 217 -11.21 5.57 -17.70
N ARG A 218 -12.53 5.51 -17.60
CA ARG A 218 -13.34 4.93 -18.68
C ARG A 218 -13.15 5.79 -19.92
N ARG A 219 -12.66 5.19 -21.02
CA ARG A 219 -12.85 5.78 -22.35
C ARG A 219 -14.36 6.00 -22.50
N GLY A 220 -14.77 7.26 -22.67
CA GLY A 220 -16.18 7.57 -22.94
C GLY A 220 -16.69 6.76 -24.13
N PRO A 221 -18.01 6.59 -24.30
CA PRO A 221 -18.54 5.87 -25.44
C PRO A 221 -18.07 6.57 -26.72
N GLN A 222 -17.06 6.01 -27.39
CA GLN A 222 -16.74 6.38 -28.76
C GLN A 222 -17.97 5.98 -29.56
N ASN A 223 -18.76 6.98 -30.00
CA ASN A 223 -19.92 6.88 -30.88
C ASN A 223 -20.25 5.46 -31.33
N ALA A 224 -20.86 4.67 -30.43
CA ALA A 224 -21.49 3.43 -30.83
C ALA A 224 -22.66 3.87 -31.72
N THR A 225 -22.45 3.82 -33.04
CA THR A 225 -23.48 4.04 -34.03
C THR A 225 -24.64 3.12 -33.65
N ARG A 226 -25.69 3.70 -33.07
CA ARG A 226 -26.93 3.01 -32.74
C ARG A 226 -27.56 2.55 -34.05
N THR A 227 -27.19 1.37 -34.52
CA THR A 227 -27.97 0.67 -35.52
C THR A 227 -29.23 0.20 -34.83
N ARG A 228 -30.28 1.03 -34.89
CA ARG A 228 -31.63 0.70 -34.44
C ARG A 228 -32.17 -0.44 -35.30
N THR A 229 -31.90 -1.69 -34.94
CA THR A 229 -32.70 -2.81 -35.45
C THR A 229 -34.04 -2.80 -34.73
N ARG A 230 -35.04 -2.33 -35.47
CA ARG A 230 -36.44 -2.35 -35.11
C ARG A 230 -36.91 -3.80 -35.23
N ASN A 231 -36.86 -4.57 -34.14
CA ASN A 231 -37.67 -5.79 -33.95
C ASN A 231 -37.53 -6.34 -32.51
N GLY A 232 -38.68 -6.50 -31.85
CA GLY A 232 -39.02 -7.61 -30.94
C GLY A 232 -38.22 -7.83 -29.66
N PHE A 233 -38.91 -7.71 -28.51
CA PHE A 233 -38.53 -8.25 -27.19
C PHE A 233 -37.12 -7.90 -26.72
N GLY A 234 -37.01 -6.79 -25.97
CA GLY A 234 -35.79 -6.43 -25.26
C GLY A 234 -35.48 -7.49 -24.19
N ALA A 235 -34.59 -8.42 -24.54
CA ALA A 235 -33.77 -9.07 -23.54
C ALA A 235 -33.04 -7.96 -22.78
N ILE A 236 -33.23 -7.92 -21.46
CA ILE A 236 -32.39 -7.13 -20.58
C ILE A 236 -31.00 -7.73 -20.72
N ASN A 237 -30.16 -7.11 -21.54
CA ASN A 237 -28.77 -7.55 -21.66
C ASN A 237 -28.16 -7.37 -20.27
N ASP A 238 -27.55 -8.43 -19.72
CA ASP A 238 -26.74 -8.43 -18.49
C ASP A 238 -25.54 -7.44 -18.53
N PHE A 239 -25.44 -6.60 -19.57
CA PHE A 239 -24.37 -5.65 -19.84
C PHE A 239 -24.56 -4.25 -19.24
N ASP A 240 -25.68 -3.97 -18.57
CA ASP A 240 -25.98 -2.63 -18.01
C ASP A 240 -26.01 -2.56 -16.48
N LEU A 241 -25.61 -3.63 -15.77
CA LEU A 241 -25.39 -3.54 -14.33
C LEU A 241 -24.12 -2.72 -14.09
N GLN A 242 -24.29 -1.44 -13.79
CA GLN A 242 -23.20 -0.63 -13.26
C GLN A 242 -22.61 -1.35 -12.03
N PRO A 243 -21.27 -1.41 -11.91
CA PRO A 243 -20.64 -1.99 -10.74
C PRO A 243 -21.17 -1.31 -9.46
N PRO A 244 -21.34 -2.04 -8.35
CA PRO A 244 -21.90 -1.50 -7.10
C PRO A 244 -21.15 -0.25 -6.61
N CYS A 245 -19.85 -0.19 -6.88
CA CYS A 245 -19.00 0.96 -6.64
C CYS A 245 -18.28 1.31 -7.97
N PRO A 246 -18.75 2.30 -8.73
CA PRO A 246 -18.14 2.66 -10.00
C PRO A 246 -16.81 3.42 -9.85
N THR A 247 -16.55 3.98 -8.67
CA THR A 247 -15.33 4.74 -8.38
C THR A 247 -14.68 4.32 -7.07
N ALA A 248 -13.37 4.55 -6.96
CA ALA A 248 -12.62 4.31 -5.74
C ALA A 248 -13.20 5.11 -4.56
N THR A 249 -13.63 6.35 -4.80
CA THR A 249 -14.31 7.17 -3.77
C THR A 249 -15.64 6.55 -3.33
N SER A 250 -16.46 6.04 -4.27
CA SER A 250 -17.71 5.35 -3.92
C SER A 250 -17.46 4.06 -3.12
N TYR A 251 -16.38 3.35 -3.44
CA TYR A 251 -15.91 2.21 -2.66
C TYR A 251 -15.47 2.61 -1.25
N SER A 252 -14.73 3.71 -1.11
CA SER A 252 -14.35 4.27 0.19
C SER A 252 -15.58 4.56 1.06
N HIS A 253 -16.58 5.26 0.50
CA HIS A 253 -17.84 5.53 1.19
C HIS A 253 -18.61 4.26 1.55
N PHE A 254 -18.65 3.28 0.64
CA PHE A 254 -19.28 2.00 0.92
C PHE A 254 -18.61 1.28 2.10
N MET A 255 -17.28 1.28 2.16
CA MET A 255 -16.53 0.64 3.23
C MET A 255 -16.72 1.32 4.60
N VAL A 256 -16.92 2.64 4.65
CA VAL A 256 -17.31 3.37 5.88
C VAL A 256 -18.64 2.84 6.43
N LEU A 257 -19.61 2.64 5.53
CA LEU A 257 -20.99 2.33 5.90
C LEU A 257 -21.27 0.83 6.05
N LYS A 258 -20.33 -0.03 5.61
CA LYS A 258 -20.50 -1.47 5.59
C LYS A 258 -20.62 -2.00 7.02
N GLN A 259 -21.83 -2.45 7.38
CA GLN A 259 -22.11 -3.13 8.64
C GLN A 259 -22.42 -4.60 8.39
N THR A 260 -21.88 -5.47 9.24
CA THR A 260 -22.23 -6.89 9.25
C THR A 260 -23.43 -7.10 10.17
N VAL A 261 -24.59 -7.44 9.59
CA VAL A 261 -25.82 -7.74 10.34
C VAL A 261 -26.08 -9.25 10.28
N LYS A 262 -26.33 -9.87 11.44
CA LYS A 262 -26.75 -11.27 11.53
C LYS A 262 -28.27 -11.35 11.49
N PHE A 263 -28.82 -12.01 10.48
CA PHE A 263 -30.24 -12.33 10.41
C PHE A 263 -30.47 -13.72 11.01
N CYS A 264 -31.21 -13.80 12.12
CA CYS A 264 -31.62 -15.06 12.72
C CYS A 264 -33.09 -15.31 12.39
N HIS A 265 -33.40 -16.44 11.73
CA HIS A 265 -34.76 -16.83 11.47
C HIS A 265 -35.39 -17.41 12.74
N LEU A 266 -36.36 -16.71 13.34
CA LEU A 266 -37.17 -17.24 14.43
C LEU A 266 -38.26 -18.14 13.82
N ALA A 267 -38.11 -19.46 13.93
CA ALA A 267 -39.18 -20.38 13.60
C ALA A 267 -40.33 -20.19 14.61
N GLN A 268 -41.47 -19.67 14.14
CA GLN A 268 -42.70 -19.67 14.92
C GLN A 268 -43.17 -21.12 15.08
N THR A 269 -43.03 -21.66 16.29
CA THR A 269 -43.72 -22.89 16.65
C THR A 269 -45.18 -22.55 16.93
N SER A 270 -46.02 -22.65 15.91
CA SER A 270 -47.47 -22.68 16.08
C SER A 270 -47.83 -23.95 16.86
N LYS A 271 -47.99 -23.84 18.18
CA LYS A 271 -48.74 -24.84 18.94
C LYS A 271 -50.20 -24.71 18.52
N ILE A 272 -50.64 -25.63 17.67
CA ILE A 272 -52.07 -25.89 17.46
C ILE A 272 -52.54 -26.56 18.75
N VAL A 273 -53.43 -25.88 19.49
CA VAL A 273 -54.21 -26.44 20.61
C VAL A 273 -55.59 -26.78 20.07
#